data_AF-A0A438HJV3-F1
#
_entry.id   AF-A0A438HJV3-F1
#
_cell.length_a   1.000
_cell.length_b   1.000
_cell.length_c   1.000
_cell.angle_alpha   90.00
_cell.angle_beta   90.00
_cell.angle_gamma   90.00
#
_symmetry.space_group_name_H-M   'P 1'
#
loop_
_entity.id
_entity.type
_entity.pdbx_description
1 polymer ?
#
loop_
_entity_poly.entity_id
_entity_poly.type
_entity_poly.pdbx_seq_one_letter_code
_entity_poly.pdbx_strand_id
1 'polypeptide(L)'
;MRSSRSSSSLHWRRGVVYMRSSVRKRMKLSSIQKAKAVKSITPLQRKLRQLQKIIPGSDDMDVDSLFQTTASYIFLLESQVSFLRKLSSFYGI
;
A
#
# COMPACT_ATOMS: atom_id res chain seq x y z
N MET A 1 36.42 -59.95 -61.19
CA MET A 1 35.89 -60.75 -60.06
C MET A 1 35.22 -59.80 -59.06
N ARG A 2 34.05 -60.22 -58.54
CA ARG A 2 33.36 -59.82 -57.28
C ARG A 2 34.29 -59.21 -56.21
N SER A 3 33.89 -58.37 -55.27
CA SER A 3 32.65 -57.67 -54.88
C SER A 3 32.94 -57.11 -53.47
N SER A 4 32.16 -56.11 -53.02
CA SER A 4 31.76 -55.91 -51.59
C SER A 4 32.84 -55.37 -50.64
N ARG A 5 32.59 -54.49 -49.67
CA ARG A 5 31.35 -53.98 -49.02
C ARG A 5 31.73 -52.76 -48.13
N SER A 6 30.77 -51.84 -47.98
CA SER A 6 30.38 -51.13 -46.75
C SER A 6 31.45 -50.36 -45.93
N SER A 7 31.26 -49.05 -45.73
CA SER A 7 30.61 -48.53 -44.51
C SER A 7 30.77 -47.01 -44.41
N SER A 8 29.63 -46.32 -44.43
CA SER A 8 29.26 -45.13 -43.66
C SER A 8 30.35 -44.44 -42.83
N SER A 9 30.69 -43.19 -43.16
CA SER A 9 30.96 -42.20 -42.11
C SER A 9 30.54 -40.81 -42.57
N LEU A 10 29.42 -40.32 -42.01
CA LEU A 10 28.99 -38.93 -42.13
C LEU A 10 29.86 -38.09 -41.20
N HIS A 11 30.89 -37.53 -41.79
CA HIS A 11 31.77 -36.52 -41.23
C HIS A 11 31.00 -35.22 -40.98
N TRP A 12 30.55 -35.03 -39.74
CA TRP A 12 29.99 -33.77 -39.25
C TRP A 12 31.08 -32.69 -39.29
N ARG A 13 31.01 -31.83 -40.31
CA ARG A 13 31.77 -30.59 -40.36
C ARG A 13 31.31 -29.70 -39.20
N ARG A 14 32.28 -29.21 -38.43
CA ARG A 14 32.13 -28.20 -37.37
C ARG A 14 31.36 -26.99 -37.90
N GLY A 15 30.04 -26.96 -37.67
CA GLY A 15 29.22 -25.77 -37.77
C GLY A 15 29.13 -25.13 -36.40
N VAL A 16 29.77 -23.98 -36.24
CA VAL A 16 29.62 -23.12 -35.07
C VAL A 16 28.14 -22.78 -34.96
N VAL A 17 27.48 -23.34 -33.94
CA VAL A 17 26.12 -22.97 -33.56
C VAL A 17 26.16 -21.50 -33.15
N TYR A 18 25.66 -20.60 -34.00
CA TYR A 18 25.32 -19.24 -33.60
C TYR A 18 24.10 -19.34 -32.66
N MET A 19 24.36 -19.74 -31.43
CA MET A 19 23.37 -19.72 -30.37
C MET A 19 23.04 -18.26 -30.03
N ARG A 20 21.74 -17.96 -30.10
CA ARG A 20 21.03 -17.03 -29.20
C ARG A 20 21.21 -15.53 -29.46
N SER A 21 20.57 -15.05 -30.52
CA SER A 21 20.03 -13.69 -30.61
C SER A 21 18.73 -13.48 -29.78
N SER A 22 18.50 -14.24 -28.71
CA SER A 22 17.38 -14.04 -27.78
C SER A 22 17.78 -13.47 -26.40
N VAL A 23 19.08 -13.34 -26.13
CA VAL A 23 19.56 -12.90 -24.79
C VAL A 23 19.54 -11.38 -24.60
N ARG A 24 19.49 -10.57 -25.68
CA ARG A 24 19.44 -9.09 -25.57
C ARG A 24 18.04 -8.49 -25.50
N LYS A 25 16.98 -9.27 -25.69
CA LYS A 25 15.57 -8.80 -25.57
C LYS A 25 14.91 -9.17 -24.24
N ARG A 26 15.69 -9.62 -23.24
CA ARG A 26 15.16 -9.98 -21.92
C ARG A 26 15.73 -9.17 -20.75
N MET A 27 16.54 -8.14 -21.02
CA MET A 27 17.15 -7.28 -19.99
C MET A 27 16.51 -5.89 -19.87
N LYS A 28 15.23 -5.70 -20.25
CA LYS A 28 14.51 -4.43 -20.05
C LYS A 28 13.07 -4.62 -19.53
N LEU A 29 12.79 -5.68 -18.79
CA LEU A 29 11.47 -5.89 -18.17
C LEU A 29 11.48 -6.11 -16.65
N SER A 30 12.64 -5.96 -15.99
CA SER A 30 12.71 -5.98 -14.53
C SER A 30 12.66 -4.60 -13.87
N SER A 31 12.58 -3.50 -14.64
CA SER A 31 12.59 -2.14 -14.07
C SER A 31 11.20 -1.58 -13.70
N ILE A 32 10.12 -2.35 -13.84
CA ILE A 32 8.76 -1.90 -13.49
C ILE A 32 8.17 -2.80 -12.40
N GLN A 33 8.97 -3.07 -11.37
CA GLN A 33 8.48 -3.59 -10.09
C GLN A 33 8.86 -2.64 -8.96
N LYS A 34 8.63 -1.34 -9.17
CA LYS A 34 8.27 -0.45 -8.05
C LYS A 34 6.77 -0.29 -8.07
N ALA A 35 6.05 -1.39 -7.84
CA ALA A 35 4.70 -1.29 -7.32
C ALA A 35 4.86 -0.60 -5.96
N LYS A 36 4.63 0.72 -5.93
CA LYS A 36 4.32 1.44 -4.70
C LYS A 36 3.25 0.60 -4.02
N ALA A 37 3.60 -0.08 -2.94
CA ALA A 37 2.62 -0.74 -2.09
C ALA A 37 1.68 0.37 -1.64
N VAL A 38 0.56 0.53 -2.33
CA VAL A 38 -0.55 1.37 -1.89
C VAL A 38 -1.01 0.67 -0.62
N LYS A 39 -0.51 1.14 0.53
CA LYS A 39 -1.05 0.76 1.83
C LYS A 39 -2.54 1.09 1.75
N SER A 40 -3.37 0.07 1.56
CA SER A 40 -4.80 0.21 1.62
C SER A 40 -5.11 0.67 3.03
N ILE A 41 -5.39 1.97 3.19
CA ILE A 41 -5.80 2.53 4.47
C ILE A 41 -7.03 1.73 4.90
N THR A 42 -6.93 1.08 6.06
CA THR A 42 -8.05 0.29 6.58
C THR A 42 -9.23 1.23 6.88
N PRO A 43 -10.48 0.75 6.80
CA PRO A 43 -11.63 1.57 7.14
C PRO A 43 -11.52 2.15 8.57
N LEU A 44 -10.90 1.41 9.50
CA LEU A 44 -10.61 1.88 10.85
C LEU A 44 -9.67 3.09 10.87
N GLN A 45 -8.56 3.05 10.12
CA GLN A 45 -7.64 4.18 10.01
C GLN A 45 -8.31 5.43 9.41
N ARG A 46 -9.27 5.25 8.49
CA ARG A 46 -10.06 6.38 7.96
C ARG A 46 -10.92 7.01 9.05
N LYS A 47 -11.59 6.20 9.88
CA LYS A 47 -12.40 6.67 11.01
C LYS A 47 -11.54 7.41 12.05
N LEU A 48 -10.36 6.88 12.39
CA LEU A 48 -9.44 7.55 13.31
C LEU A 48 -8.98 8.91 12.78
N ARG A 49 -8.63 8.99 11.48
CA ARG A 49 -8.29 10.28 10.85
C ARG A 49 -9.45 11.27 10.83
N GLN A 50 -10.68 10.78 10.67
CA GLN A 50 -11.87 11.63 10.76
C GLN A 50 -12.07 12.14 12.18
N LEU A 51 -11.87 11.29 13.19
CA LEU A 51 -11.96 11.69 14.59
C LEU A 51 -10.92 12.76 14.92
N GLN A 52 -9.67 12.58 14.50
CA GLN A 52 -8.60 13.59 14.68
C GLN A 52 -8.97 14.96 14.10
N LYS A 53 -9.64 14.99 12.94
CA LYS A 53 -10.06 16.26 12.33
C LYS A 53 -11.16 17.00 13.10
N ILE A 54 -11.97 16.27 13.87
CA ILE A 54 -13.06 16.85 14.66
C ILE A 54 -12.54 17.36 16.00
N ILE A 55 -11.57 16.65 16.58
CA ILE A 55 -11.05 16.96 17.91
C ILE A 55 -9.95 18.04 17.79
N PRO A 56 -10.13 19.22 18.41
CA PRO A 56 -9.15 20.30 18.34
C PRO A 56 -7.79 19.88 18.90
N GLY A 57 -6.71 20.19 18.17
CA GLY A 57 -5.34 19.94 18.62
C GLY A 57 -4.93 18.47 18.67
N SER A 58 -5.66 17.58 17.99
CA SER A 58 -5.40 16.13 18.02
C SER A 58 -4.59 15.58 16.85
N ASP A 59 -3.99 16.47 16.06
CA ASP A 59 -3.10 16.11 14.96
C ASP A 59 -1.93 15.24 15.48
N ASP A 60 -1.69 14.13 14.78
CA ASP A 60 -0.61 13.18 15.05
C ASP A 60 -0.59 12.55 16.46
N MET A 61 -1.70 12.63 17.22
CA MET A 61 -1.83 11.90 18.49
C MET A 61 -1.86 10.39 18.31
N ASP A 62 -1.33 9.66 19.29
CA ASP A 62 -1.55 8.22 19.41
C ASP A 62 -3.02 7.91 19.72
N VAL A 63 -3.41 6.65 19.53
CA VAL A 63 -4.82 6.24 19.62
C VAL A 63 -5.38 6.39 21.03
N ASP A 64 -4.60 6.09 22.06
CA ASP A 64 -5.07 6.14 23.45
C ASP A 64 -5.26 7.59 23.88
N SER A 65 -4.29 8.47 23.59
CA SER A 65 -4.44 9.89 23.87
C SER A 65 -5.55 10.54 23.04
N LEU A 66 -5.76 10.11 21.78
CA LEU A 66 -6.88 10.58 20.96
C LEU A 66 -8.23 10.30 21.63
N PHE A 67 -8.43 9.09 22.15
CA PHE A 67 -9.66 8.75 22.86
C PHE A 67 -9.82 9.51 24.18
N GLN A 68 -8.73 9.69 24.94
CA GLN A 68 -8.76 10.46 26.17
C GLN A 68 -9.12 11.94 25.93
N THR A 69 -8.49 12.56 24.94
CA THR A 69 -8.81 13.94 24.52
C THR A 69 -10.24 14.03 24.00
N THR A 70 -10.70 13.01 23.25
CA THR A 70 -12.09 12.94 22.76
C THR A 70 -13.07 12.91 23.93
N ALA A 71 -12.86 12.08 24.94
CA ALA A 71 -13.72 12.00 26.12
C ALA A 71 -13.76 13.34 26.87
N SER A 72 -12.59 13.97 27.04
CA SER A 72 -12.47 15.29 27.68
C SER A 72 -13.22 16.37 26.89
N TYR A 73 -13.11 16.33 25.56
CA TYR A 73 -13.78 17.31 24.69
C TYR A 73 -15.29 17.13 24.66
N ILE A 74 -15.80 15.89 24.65
CA ILE A 74 -17.24 15.61 24.80
C ILE A 74 -17.76 16.20 26.12
N PHE A 75 -17.06 15.91 27.23
CA PHE A 75 -17.45 16.42 28.54
C PHE A 75 -17.48 17.96 28.61
N LEU A 76 -16.49 18.62 27.98
CA LEU A 76 -16.44 20.08 27.88
C LEU A 76 -17.65 20.62 27.12
N LEU A 77 -17.95 20.05 25.94
CA LEU A 77 -19.09 20.48 25.11
C LEU A 77 -20.42 20.27 25.85
N GLU A 78 -20.61 19.12 26.50
CA GLU A 78 -21.81 18.85 27.29
C GLU A 78 -21.96 19.86 28.45
N SER A 79 -20.86 20.17 29.12
CA SER A 79 -20.84 21.16 30.21
C SER A 79 -21.20 22.55 29.71
N GLN A 80 -20.66 22.97 28.55
CA GLN A 80 -20.98 24.25 27.92
C GLN A 80 -22.46 24.34 27.55
N VAL A 81 -22.99 23.31 26.88
CA VAL A 81 -24.41 23.26 26.49
C VAL A 81 -25.31 23.27 27.73
N SER A 82 -24.97 22.48 28.76
CA SER A 82 -25.71 22.44 30.03
C SER A 82 -25.73 23.80 30.73
N PHE A 83 -24.57 24.46 30.80
CA PHE A 83 -24.44 25.79 31.38
C PHE A 83 -25.27 26.84 30.62
N LEU A 84 -25.14 26.88 29.29
CA LEU A 84 -25.88 27.81 28.45
C LEU A 84 -27.40 27.58 28.54
N ARG A 85 -27.86 26.32 28.60
CA ARG A 85 -29.27 26.01 28.81
C ARG A 85 -29.79 26.51 30.15
N LYS A 86 -29.01 26.34 31.23
CA LYS A 86 -29.37 26.87 32.56
C LYS A 86 -29.43 28.39 32.55
N LEU A 87 -28.48 29.06 31.90
CA LEU A 87 -28.52 30.52 31.73
C LEU A 87 -29.74 30.95 30.92
N SER A 88 -30.03 30.31 29.79
CA SER A 88 -31.22 30.61 28.97
C SER A 88 -32.50 30.49 29.80
N SER A 89 -32.63 29.39 30.53
CA SER A 89 -33.75 29.16 31.44
C SER A 89 -33.83 30.19 32.56
N PHE A 90 -32.70 30.69 33.06
CA PHE A 90 -32.66 31.73 34.08
C PHE A 90 -33.13 33.09 33.54
N TYR A 91 -32.75 33.42 32.30
CA TYR A 91 -33.17 34.66 31.64
C TYR A 91 -34.52 34.55 30.92
N GLY A 92 -35.14 33.37 30.90
CA GLY A 92 -36.47 33.13 30.31
C GLY A 92 -36.49 33.20 28.78
N ILE A 93 -35.35 32.95 28.12
CA ILE A 93 -35.19 32.91 26.65
C ILE A 93 -35.11 31.46 26.18
#